data_AF-A0A961EXX8-F1
#
_entry.id   AF-A0A961EXX8-F1
#
_cell.length_a   1.000
_cell.length_b   1.000
_cell.length_c   1.000
_cell.angle_alpha   90.00
_cell.angle_beta   90.00
_cell.angle_gamma   90.00
#
_symmetry.space_group_name_H-M   'P 1'
#
loop_
_entity.id
_entity.type
_entity.pdbx_description
1 polymer ?
#
loop_
_entity_poly.entity_id
_entity_poly.type
_entity_poly.pdbx_seq_one_letter_code
_entity_poly.pdbx_strand_id
1 'polypeptide(L)'
;MNTSSAVDERLRSLEFDLKLQDPRIQSMNQLRDCIQRINNLFVQKKFKGVLFALTHELVSNAFKAMYKRQFYQYLLTQQKTDFIPEEKWIGDFQEALEAGNLDRYIAADRSNFYVQISGRLSRRVFTVEVRNPGVPSRIELARIETFIR
;
A
#
# COMPACT_ATOMS: atom_id res chain seq x y z
N MET A 1 12.11 -11.38 40.29
CA MET A 1 12.14 -11.11 38.83
C MET A 1 10.79 -10.53 38.43
N ASN A 2 10.69 -9.22 38.25
CA ASN A 2 9.46 -8.51 37.86
C ASN A 2 9.79 -7.60 36.67
N THR A 3 9.73 -8.15 35.46
CA THR A 3 9.95 -7.41 34.20
C THR A 3 8.68 -7.30 33.36
N SER A 4 7.54 -7.84 33.84
CA SER A 4 6.30 -7.89 33.06
C SER A 4 5.51 -6.58 33.04
N SER A 5 5.64 -5.69 34.04
CA SER A 5 4.79 -4.48 34.13
C SER A 5 5.33 -3.26 33.36
N ALA A 6 6.65 -3.17 33.16
CA ALA A 6 7.27 -2.01 32.49
C ALA A 6 7.12 -2.02 30.95
N VAL A 7 6.86 -3.21 30.38
CA VAL A 7 6.56 -3.37 28.94
C VAL A 7 5.13 -2.91 28.64
N ASP A 8 4.20 -3.04 29.59
CA ASP A 8 2.77 -2.76 29.40
C ASP A 8 2.41 -1.26 29.32
N GLU A 9 3.18 -0.36 29.95
CA GLU A 9 2.87 1.09 29.89
C GLU A 9 3.43 1.79 28.65
N ARG A 10 4.56 1.33 28.10
CA ARG A 10 5.15 1.90 26.87
C ARG A 10 4.47 1.42 25.59
N LEU A 11 3.66 0.36 25.69
CA LEU A 11 2.86 -0.21 24.61
C LEU A 11 1.42 0.33 24.58
N ARG A 12 1.14 1.45 25.27
CA ARG A 12 -0.08 2.23 25.07
C ARG A 12 -0.07 2.83 23.66
N SER A 13 -0.47 2.00 22.69
CA SER A 13 -0.65 2.26 21.26
C SER A 13 0.43 3.13 20.61
N LEU A 14 1.45 2.50 20.02
CA LEU A 14 2.24 3.20 19.01
C LEU A 14 1.44 3.22 17.71
N GLU A 15 1.13 4.43 17.27
CA GLU A 15 0.43 4.68 16.01
C GLU A 15 1.32 5.49 15.07
N PHE A 16 1.22 5.20 13.79
CA PHE A 16 1.72 6.07 12.75
C PHE A 16 0.68 6.16 11.65
N ASP A 17 0.70 7.29 10.94
CA ASP A 17 -0.06 7.51 9.72
C ASP A 17 0.89 8.17 8.71
N LEU A 18 1.08 7.52 7.58
CA LEU A 18 2.00 7.97 6.52
C LEU A 18 1.25 8.05 5.21
N LYS A 19 1.35 9.19 4.54
CA LYS A 19 0.85 9.38 3.18
C LYS A 19 2.02 9.31 2.20
N LEU A 20 2.13 8.22 1.44
CA LEU A 20 3.20 8.03 0.46
C LEU A 20 2.68 8.39 -0.94
N GLN A 21 3.38 9.28 -1.65
CA GLN A 21 3.00 9.70 -3.01
C GLN A 21 3.81 9.03 -4.13
N ASP A 22 4.95 8.42 -3.81
CA ASP A 22 5.73 7.60 -4.75
C ASP A 22 6.56 6.56 -3.96
N PRO A 23 6.51 5.26 -4.28
CA PRO A 23 7.34 4.25 -3.62
C PRO A 23 8.83 4.36 -3.97
N ARG A 24 9.22 5.20 -4.94
CA ARG A 24 10.62 5.41 -5.33
C ARG A 24 11.36 6.27 -4.31
N ILE A 25 11.92 5.55 -3.34
CA ILE A 25 13.09 5.89 -2.50
C ILE A 25 12.81 6.79 -1.28
N GLN A 26 12.28 8.01 -1.41
CA GLN A 26 12.17 8.90 -0.25
C GLN A 26 11.09 8.48 0.76
N SER A 27 9.90 8.14 0.26
CA SER A 27 8.75 7.74 1.07
C SER A 27 9.00 6.42 1.85
N MET A 28 9.88 5.57 1.33
CA MET A 28 10.23 4.29 1.97
C MET A 28 11.13 4.43 3.20
N ASN A 29 11.91 5.51 3.30
CA ASN A 29 12.73 5.76 4.48
C ASN A 29 11.86 6.10 5.70
N GLN A 30 10.80 6.89 5.51
CA GLN A 30 9.83 7.19 6.57
C GLN A 30 9.15 5.91 7.10
N LEU A 31 8.78 4.99 6.20
CA LEU A 31 8.24 3.70 6.57
C LEU A 31 9.25 2.85 7.37
N ARG A 32 10.52 2.81 6.93
CA ARG A 32 11.60 2.10 7.65
C ARG A 32 11.78 2.66 9.06
N ASP A 33 11.74 3.97 9.22
CA ASP A 33 11.91 4.64 10.51
C ASP A 33 10.76 4.33 11.47
N CYS A 34 9.51 4.39 11.00
CA CYS A 34 8.34 3.98 11.76
C CYS A 34 8.45 2.52 12.22
N ILE A 35 8.81 1.61 11.32
CA ILE A 35 8.97 0.19 11.62
C ILE A 35 10.14 -0.05 12.57
N GLN A 36 11.23 0.72 12.46
CA GLN A 36 12.35 0.66 13.40
C GLN A 36 11.93 1.08 14.80
N ARG A 37 11.13 2.16 14.94
CA ARG A 37 10.58 2.61 16.23
C ARG A 37 9.73 1.52 16.86
N ILE A 38 8.89 0.84 16.08
CA ILE A 38 8.09 -0.30 16.52
C ILE A 38 8.97 -1.46 16.97
N ASN A 39 9.95 -1.86 16.14
CA ASN A 39 10.84 -2.98 16.45
C ASN A 39 11.67 -2.74 17.72
N ASN A 40 12.02 -1.48 18.02
CA ASN A 40 12.74 -1.12 19.23
C ASN A 40 11.93 -1.32 20.53
N LEU A 41 10.60 -1.42 20.44
CA LEU A 41 9.72 -1.68 21.59
C LEU A 41 9.62 -3.18 21.93
N PHE A 42 10.03 -4.06 21.02
CA PHE A 42 10.06 -5.50 21.28
C PHE A 42 11.38 -5.91 21.93
N VAL A 43 11.28 -6.73 22.99
CA VAL A 43 12.45 -7.29 23.71
C VAL A 43 13.37 -8.06 22.75
N GLN A 44 12.76 -8.78 21.81
CA GLN A 44 13.47 -9.44 20.72
C GLN A 44 13.34 -8.58 19.46
N LYS A 45 14.36 -7.75 19.20
CA LYS A 45 14.45 -6.80 18.06
C LYS A 45 14.55 -7.48 16.67
N LYS A 46 13.94 -8.65 16.48
CA LYS A 46 14.05 -9.51 15.29
C LYS A 46 12.93 -9.28 14.26
N PHE A 47 11.93 -8.46 14.57
CA PHE A 47 10.73 -8.33 13.74
C PHE A 47 10.86 -7.25 12.65
N LYS A 48 11.88 -6.38 12.71
CA LYS A 48 12.09 -5.29 11.73
C LYS A 48 11.98 -5.76 10.29
N GLY A 49 12.71 -6.82 9.93
CA GLY A 49 12.76 -7.31 8.55
C GLY A 49 11.40 -7.80 8.07
N VAL A 50 10.72 -8.61 8.89
CA VAL A 50 9.40 -9.18 8.59
C VAL A 50 8.34 -8.07 8.48
N LEU A 51 8.30 -7.16 9.45
CA LEU A 51 7.35 -6.05 9.46
C LEU A 51 7.55 -5.12 8.26
N PHE A 52 8.81 -4.83 7.91
CA PHE A 52 9.13 -4.04 6.72
C PHE A 52 8.72 -4.76 5.45
N ALA A 53 9.05 -6.03 5.29
CA ALA A 53 8.70 -6.81 4.10
C ALA A 53 7.17 -6.86 3.89
N LEU A 54 6.41 -7.22 4.93
CA LEU A 54 4.94 -7.29 4.85
C LEU A 54 4.32 -5.92 4.53
N THR A 55 4.74 -4.87 5.22
CA THR A 55 4.18 -3.54 4.99
C THR A 55 4.55 -3.03 3.60
N HIS A 56 5.80 -3.24 3.17
CA HIS A 56 6.26 -2.88 1.84
C HIS A 56 5.49 -3.62 0.73
N GLU A 57 5.19 -4.90 0.92
CA GLU A 57 4.41 -5.68 -0.04
C GLU A 57 2.97 -5.15 -0.18
N LEU A 58 2.31 -4.89 0.95
CA LEU A 58 0.96 -4.30 0.95
C LEU A 58 0.93 -2.94 0.24
N VAL A 59 1.93 -2.09 0.53
CA VAL A 59 2.07 -0.77 -0.09
C VAL A 59 2.36 -0.87 -1.58
N SER A 60 3.24 -1.80 -1.99
CA SER A 60 3.54 -2.07 -3.39
C SER A 60 2.29 -2.49 -4.16
N ASN A 61 1.48 -3.38 -3.57
CA ASN A 61 0.22 -3.82 -4.18
C ASN A 61 -0.80 -2.69 -4.27
N ALA A 62 -0.90 -1.83 -3.26
CA ALA A 62 -1.74 -0.65 -3.30
C ALA A 62 -1.32 0.31 -4.43
N PHE A 63 -0.02 0.60 -4.58
CA PHE A 63 0.46 1.42 -5.69
C PHE A 63 0.22 0.78 -7.06
N LYS A 64 0.42 -0.54 -7.21
CA LYS A 64 0.09 -1.25 -8.46
C LYS A 64 -1.38 -1.08 -8.85
N ALA A 65 -2.30 -1.22 -7.90
CA ALA A 65 -3.72 -1.01 -8.14
C ALA A 65 -4.00 0.43 -8.62
N MET A 66 -3.35 1.42 -8.01
CA MET A 66 -3.47 2.83 -8.42
C MET A 66 -2.91 3.09 -9.83
N TYR A 67 -1.75 2.52 -10.15
CA TYR A 67 -1.16 2.62 -11.48
C TYR A 67 -2.06 2.01 -12.56
N LYS A 68 -2.62 0.81 -12.30
CA LYS A 68 -3.58 0.17 -13.20
C LYS A 68 -4.82 1.04 -13.43
N ARG A 69 -5.37 1.64 -12.37
CA ARG A 69 -6.52 2.54 -12.49
C ARG A 69 -6.21 3.75 -13.36
N GLN A 70 -5.11 4.45 -13.10
CA GLN A 70 -4.76 5.65 -13.86
C GLN A 70 -4.47 5.32 -15.32
N PHE A 71 -3.80 4.19 -15.58
CA PHE A 71 -3.56 3.72 -16.94
C PHE A 71 -4.86 3.38 -17.67
N TYR A 72 -5.79 2.67 -17.03
CA TYR A 72 -7.09 2.37 -17.62
C TYR A 72 -7.87 3.66 -17.94
N GLN A 73 -7.91 4.63 -17.02
CA GLN A 73 -8.54 5.94 -17.25
C GLN A 73 -7.91 6.70 -18.42
N TYR A 74 -6.57 6.66 -18.52
CA TYR A 74 -5.84 7.20 -19.66
C TYR A 74 -6.30 6.55 -20.97
N LEU A 75 -6.36 5.22 -21.04
CA LEU A 75 -6.79 4.50 -22.24
C LEU A 75 -8.23 4.83 -22.65
N LEU A 76 -9.16 4.89 -21.69
CA LEU A 76 -10.55 5.30 -21.95
C LEU A 76 -10.61 6.69 -22.62
N THR A 77 -9.84 7.63 -22.06
CA THR A 77 -9.77 9.02 -22.55
C THR A 77 -9.16 9.07 -23.96
N GLN A 78 -8.06 8.34 -24.21
CA GLN A 78 -7.40 8.32 -25.51
C GLN A 78 -8.24 7.67 -26.60
N GLN A 79 -8.89 6.55 -26.28
CA GLN A 79 -9.73 5.80 -27.24
C GLN A 79 -11.14 6.38 -27.37
N LYS A 80 -11.49 7.41 -26.56
CA LYS A 80 -12.83 8.03 -26.51
C LYS A 80 -13.93 6.98 -26.36
N THR A 81 -13.71 6.04 -25.44
CA THR A 81 -14.61 4.92 -25.13
C THR A 81 -14.86 4.88 -23.64
N ASP A 82 -16.01 4.35 -23.24
CA ASP A 82 -16.37 4.15 -21.83
C ASP A 82 -15.91 2.79 -21.30
N PHE A 83 -15.48 1.89 -22.20
CA PHE A 83 -15.06 0.55 -21.82
C PHE A 83 -13.95 0.00 -22.74
N ILE A 84 -13.00 -0.69 -22.12
CA ILE A 84 -11.98 -1.49 -22.81
C ILE A 84 -11.95 -2.88 -22.15
N PRO A 85 -12.02 -3.98 -22.92
CA PRO A 85 -11.95 -5.33 -22.38
C PRO A 85 -10.72 -5.58 -21.52
N GLU A 86 -10.86 -6.41 -20.49
CA GLU A 86 -9.83 -6.64 -19.49
C GLU A 86 -8.53 -7.18 -20.09
N GLU A 87 -8.63 -8.19 -20.96
CA GLU A 87 -7.45 -8.78 -21.58
C GLU A 87 -6.65 -7.75 -22.38
N LYS A 88 -7.35 -6.83 -23.05
CA LYS A 88 -6.72 -5.80 -23.89
C LYS A 88 -5.97 -4.77 -23.05
N TRP A 89 -6.62 -4.12 -22.09
CA TRP A 89 -5.96 -3.06 -21.33
C TRP A 89 -4.87 -3.61 -20.39
N ILE A 90 -5.00 -4.84 -19.89
CA ILE A 90 -3.93 -5.49 -19.12
C ILE A 90 -2.71 -5.75 -20.00
N GLY A 91 -2.90 -6.22 -21.24
CA GLY A 91 -1.81 -6.38 -22.20
C GLY A 91 -1.11 -5.04 -22.47
N ASP A 92 -1.87 -4.00 -22.81
CA ASP A 92 -1.34 -2.64 -23.03
C ASP A 92 -0.57 -2.13 -21.79
N PHE A 93 -1.04 -2.45 -20.58
CA PHE A 93 -0.37 -2.07 -19.33
C PHE A 93 0.96 -2.79 -19.14
N GLN A 94 1.02 -4.08 -19.46
CA GLN A 94 2.25 -4.88 -19.37
C GLN A 94 3.29 -4.37 -20.36
N GLU A 95 2.90 -4.11 -21.61
CA GLU A 95 3.79 -3.53 -22.62
C GLU A 95 4.33 -2.16 -22.18
N ALA A 96 3.46 -1.30 -21.63
CA ALA A 96 3.86 0.02 -21.14
C ALA A 96 4.84 -0.07 -19.95
N LEU A 97 4.66 -1.05 -19.08
CA LEU A 97 5.54 -1.33 -17.94
C LEU A 97 6.91 -1.81 -18.42
N GLU A 98 6.95 -2.78 -19.33
CA GLU A 98 8.18 -3.35 -19.88
C GLU A 98 8.97 -2.33 -20.69
N ALA A 99 8.28 -1.46 -21.44
CA ALA A 99 8.90 -0.37 -22.19
C ALA A 99 9.40 0.79 -21.31
N GLY A 100 9.19 0.74 -19.99
CA GLY A 100 9.60 1.79 -19.05
C GLY A 100 8.89 3.13 -19.24
N ASN A 101 7.77 3.15 -19.97
CA ASN A 101 7.05 4.37 -20.34
C ASN A 101 5.82 4.63 -19.46
N LEU A 102 5.59 3.80 -18.45
CA LEU A 102 4.41 3.88 -17.58
C LEU A 102 4.23 5.27 -16.95
N ASP A 103 5.32 5.92 -16.53
CA ASP A 103 5.29 7.27 -15.96
C ASP A 103 4.76 8.34 -16.92
N ARG A 104 4.93 8.13 -18.24
CA ARG A 104 4.45 9.06 -19.27
C ARG A 104 2.93 9.00 -19.40
N TYR A 105 2.34 7.82 -19.20
CA TYR A 105 0.89 7.60 -19.28
C TYR A 105 0.14 8.04 -18.01
N ILE A 106 0.83 8.05 -16.88
CA ILE A 106 0.27 8.23 -15.52
C ILE A 106 0.40 9.69 -15.04
N ALA A 107 0.89 10.59 -15.90
CA ALA A 107 1.23 11.97 -15.57
C ALA A 107 0.04 12.89 -15.20
N ALA A 108 -1.22 12.46 -15.38
CA ALA A 108 -2.36 13.38 -15.46
C ALA A 108 -2.89 13.93 -14.12
N ASP A 109 -2.69 13.26 -12.97
CA ASP A 109 -3.05 13.82 -11.66
C ASP A 109 -2.34 13.08 -10.51
N ARG A 110 -1.23 13.65 -10.03
CA ARG A 110 -0.48 13.11 -8.87
C ARG A 110 -1.06 13.54 -7.53
N SER A 111 -1.99 14.50 -7.48
CA SER A 111 -2.51 15.05 -6.22
C SER A 111 -3.32 14.01 -5.43
N ASN A 112 -3.98 13.10 -6.15
CA ASN A 112 -4.73 11.97 -5.61
C ASN A 112 -3.97 10.63 -5.69
N PHE A 113 -2.68 10.66 -6.03
CA PHE A 113 -1.85 9.48 -6.10
C PHE A 113 -1.11 9.28 -4.77
N TYR A 114 -1.77 8.66 -3.80
CA TYR A 114 -1.16 8.34 -2.52
C TYR A 114 -1.63 7.02 -1.94
N VAL A 115 -0.78 6.41 -1.13
CA VAL A 115 -1.13 5.29 -0.25
C VAL A 115 -1.00 5.79 1.18
N GLN A 116 -2.08 5.68 1.94
CA GLN A 116 -2.09 5.93 3.38
C GLN A 116 -1.78 4.64 4.11
N ILE A 117 -0.80 4.68 5.01
CA ILE A 117 -0.36 3.53 5.79
C ILE A 117 -0.54 3.89 7.24
N SER A 118 -1.34 3.11 7.94
CA SER A 118 -1.41 3.19 9.39
C SER A 118 -0.96 1.89 10.04
N GLY A 119 -0.32 2.01 11.19
CA GLY A 119 0.14 0.87 11.96
C GLY A 119 -0.16 1.08 13.42
N ARG A 120 -0.67 0.06 14.09
CA ARG A 120 -0.99 0.10 15.52
C ARG A 120 -0.46 -1.15 16.22
N LEU A 121 0.33 -0.94 17.26
CA LEU A 121 0.74 -2.01 18.17
C LEU A 121 -0.20 -2.04 19.38
N SER A 122 -0.92 -3.14 19.57
CA SER A 122 -1.76 -3.38 20.75
C SER A 122 -1.39 -4.71 21.39
N ARG A 123 -0.90 -4.66 22.64
CA ARG A 123 -0.38 -5.82 23.39
C ARG A 123 0.72 -6.56 22.59
N ARG A 124 0.37 -7.66 21.94
CA ARG A 124 1.27 -8.51 21.13
C ARG A 124 0.91 -8.56 19.64
N VAL A 125 -0.08 -7.77 19.23
CA VAL A 125 -0.58 -7.74 17.85
C VAL A 125 -0.19 -6.42 17.22
N PHE A 126 0.52 -6.50 16.10
CA PHE A 126 0.77 -5.36 15.25
C PHE A 126 -0.19 -5.40 14.06
N THR A 127 -1.08 -4.43 13.99
CA THR A 127 -2.00 -4.25 12.87
C THR A 127 -1.38 -3.25 11.90
N VAL A 128 -1.34 -3.61 10.62
CA VAL A 128 -1.00 -2.70 9.52
C VAL A 128 -2.22 -2.56 8.65
N GLU A 129 -2.57 -1.32 8.35
CA GLU A 129 -3.64 -1.00 7.42
C GLU A 129 -3.07 -0.12 6.31
N VAL A 130 -3.30 -0.54 5.06
CA VAL A 130 -2.89 0.18 3.86
C VAL A 130 -4.14 0.55 3.10
N ARG A 131 -4.36 1.86 2.94
CA ARG A 131 -5.49 2.44 2.21
C ARG A 131 -4.97 3.18 0.99
N ASN A 132 -5.66 3.05 -0.12
CA ASN A 132 -5.46 3.89 -1.29
C ASN A 132 -6.80 4.52 -1.69
N PRO A 133 -6.81 5.75 -2.24
CA PRO A 133 -8.02 6.34 -2.77
C PRO A 133 -8.41 5.53 -4.00
N GLY A 134 -9.40 4.67 -3.87
CA GLY A 134 -9.90 3.79 -4.92
C GLY A 134 -11.22 3.15 -4.51
N VAL A 135 -12.07 2.90 -5.50
CA VAL A 135 -13.21 2.00 -5.36
C VAL A 135 -12.74 0.66 -5.92
N PRO A 136 -12.93 -0.47 -5.21
CA PRO A 136 -12.55 -1.77 -5.76
C PRO A 136 -13.28 -2.00 -7.08
N SER A 137 -12.64 -2.69 -8.01
CA SER A 137 -13.31 -3.06 -9.27
C SER A 137 -14.58 -3.88 -8.97
N ARG A 138 -15.55 -3.92 -9.90
CA ARG A 138 -16.76 -4.75 -9.72
C ARG A 138 -16.44 -6.23 -9.46
N ILE A 139 -15.35 -6.73 -10.04
CA ILE A 139 -14.86 -8.10 -9.84
C ILE A 139 -14.28 -8.28 -8.43
N GLU A 140 -13.49 -7.33 -7.94
CA GLU A 140 -12.98 -7.36 -6.56
C GLU A 140 -14.10 -7.20 -5.53
N LEU A 141 -15.09 -6.34 -5.80
CA LEU A 141 -16.31 -6.23 -4.98
C LEU A 141 -17.03 -7.59 -4.92
N ALA A 142 -17.25 -8.24 -6.06
CA ALA A 142 -17.87 -9.56 -6.09
C ALA A 142 -17.06 -10.61 -5.31
N ARG A 143 -15.72 -10.59 -5.41
CA ARG A 143 -14.84 -11.47 -4.62
C ARG A 143 -14.90 -11.20 -3.12
N ILE A 144 -14.92 -9.93 -2.71
CA ILE A 144 -15.06 -9.51 -1.31
C ILE A 144 -16.43 -9.92 -0.76
N GLU A 145 -17.50 -9.69 -1.50
CA GLU A 145 -18.87 -10.08 -1.12
C GLU A 145 -19.04 -11.60 -0.97
N THR A 146 -18.31 -12.38 -1.78
CA THR A 146 -18.30 -13.84 -1.67
C THR A 146 -17.57 -14.33 -0.42
N PHE A 147 -16.57 -13.58 0.06
CA PHE A 147 -15.74 -13.96 1.21
C PHE A 147 -16.33 -13.53 2.57
N ILE A 148 -17.23 -12.53 2.57
CA ILE A 148 -17.91 -12.02 3.78
C ILE A 148 -19.17 -12.84 4.12
N ARG A 149 -19.70 -13.63 3.18
CA ARG A 149 -20.81 -14.56 3.39
C ARG A 149 -20.33 -15.92 3.89
#